data_AF-A0A5C0SJN2-F1
#
_entry.id   AF-A0A5C0SJN2-F1
#
_cell.length_a   1.000
_cell.length_b   1.000
_cell.length_c   1.000
_cell.angle_alpha   90.00
_cell.angle_beta   90.00
_cell.angle_gamma   90.00
#
_symmetry.space_group_name_H-M   'P 1'
#
loop_
_entity.id
_entity.type
_entity.pdbx_description
1 polymer ?
#
loop_
_entity_poly.entity_id
_entity_poly.type
_entity_poly.pdbx_seq_one_letter_code
_entity_poly.pdbx_strand_id
1 'polypeptide(L)'
;MAAQSDGFITSIRVYPGESDAFIVVEWDLAYYTMCPGTGSEEKLCYCSLDPTFFRCYVFYFNGSNVAYVPQLSNVDVEIGFSHSNSSWRMAYMFGEIKPGLPEANESNYYEIHPGKACVRPLGNLSYLFRPYHGIPGRVEGDTLVFSNGSQTYRVPLENLKGYVLLKSDYDNFRAVFLKNGVLFYVPFYEGTTDYGYPNVIIHGRGNCSPDNLMVENVDKLNPIVLFFYDGDELKTFPLYRITYDDSPDLRPEVLINMTLDFSQCEREICGNGIILVISLLAFAFVLWTSRRH
;
A
#
# COMPACT_ATOMS: atom_id res chain seq x y z
N MET A 1 -22.25 26.04 6.18
CA MET A 1 -22.66 25.00 5.21
C MET A 1 -21.55 24.94 4.19
N ALA A 2 -20.58 24.05 4.39
CA ALA A 2 -19.45 23.88 3.48
C ALA A 2 -19.82 22.76 2.50
N ALA A 3 -19.92 23.08 1.22
CA ALA A 3 -19.75 22.05 0.20
C ALA A 3 -18.23 21.86 0.12
N GLN A 4 -17.76 20.69 0.53
CA GLN A 4 -16.35 20.32 0.61
C GLN A 4 -15.81 20.08 -0.81
N SER A 5 -14.57 20.52 -1.03
CA SER A 5 -13.91 20.71 -2.33
C SER A 5 -12.77 19.70 -2.47
N ASP A 6 -12.98 18.62 -3.22
CA ASP A 6 -12.08 17.47 -3.06
C ASP A 6 -11.05 17.38 -4.18
N GLY A 7 -9.86 17.94 -3.92
CA GLY A 7 -8.65 17.38 -4.49
C GLY A 7 -8.27 16.10 -3.76
N PHE A 8 -7.28 15.41 -4.30
CA PHE A 8 -6.67 14.27 -3.62
C PHE A 8 -5.17 14.29 -3.79
N ILE A 9 -4.49 13.77 -2.77
CA ILE A 9 -3.09 13.42 -2.83
C ILE A 9 -3.01 11.93 -2.55
N THR A 10 -2.17 11.22 -3.29
CA THR A 10 -1.90 9.83 -2.99
C THR A 10 -0.44 9.50 -3.13
N SER A 11 0.08 8.76 -2.15
CA SER A 11 1.47 8.33 -2.11
C SER A 11 1.55 6.81 -1.96
N ILE A 12 2.49 6.19 -2.66
CA ILE A 12 2.74 4.75 -2.59
C ILE A 12 4.08 4.53 -1.90
N ARG A 13 4.02 3.82 -0.77
CA ARG A 13 5.16 3.42 0.03
C ARG A 13 5.32 1.91 -0.05
N VAL A 14 6.50 1.44 -0.45
CA VAL A 14 6.78 0.00 -0.55
C VAL A 14 7.81 -0.43 0.48
N TYR A 15 7.53 -1.55 1.13
CA TYR A 15 8.38 -2.21 2.10
C TYR A 15 8.74 -3.58 1.53
N PRO A 16 9.96 -3.78 1.01
CA PRO A 16 10.35 -5.06 0.42
C PRO A 16 10.80 -6.10 1.45
N GLY A 17 10.43 -7.34 1.16
CA GLY A 17 11.08 -8.54 1.68
C GLY A 17 12.10 -9.05 0.66
N GLU A 18 12.33 -10.37 0.65
CA GLU A 18 13.23 -10.98 -0.35
C GLU A 18 12.51 -11.22 -1.68
N SER A 19 11.28 -11.77 -1.63
CA SER A 19 10.49 -12.13 -2.82
C SER A 19 9.08 -11.54 -2.81
N ASP A 20 8.72 -10.87 -1.73
CA ASP A 20 7.40 -10.33 -1.43
C ASP A 20 7.54 -8.88 -0.94
N ALA A 21 6.43 -8.15 -0.83
CA ALA A 21 6.44 -6.78 -0.34
C ALA A 21 5.09 -6.39 0.27
N PHE A 22 5.13 -5.51 1.26
CA PHE A 22 3.96 -4.73 1.65
C PHE A 22 3.94 -3.40 0.88
N ILE A 23 2.77 -3.00 0.44
CA ILE A 23 2.51 -1.76 -0.28
C ILE A 23 1.49 -0.99 0.55
N VAL A 24 1.87 0.21 0.99
CA VAL A 24 1.00 1.13 1.71
C VAL A 24 0.69 2.28 0.77
N VAL A 25 -0.58 2.45 0.46
CA VAL A 25 -1.11 3.59 -0.28
C VAL A 25 -1.69 4.55 0.74
N GLU A 26 -1.12 5.74 0.82
CA GLU A 26 -1.71 6.85 1.54
C GLU A 26 -2.63 7.62 0.60
N TRP A 27 -3.81 7.94 1.09
CA TRP A 27 -4.83 8.69 0.40
C TRP A 27 -5.23 9.88 1.27
N ASP A 28 -4.96 11.08 0.78
CA ASP A 28 -5.37 12.31 1.44
C ASP A 28 -6.48 12.95 0.63
N LEU A 29 -7.62 13.18 1.28
CA LEU A 29 -8.56 14.19 0.81
C LEU A 29 -7.93 15.55 1.05
N ALA A 30 -7.91 16.41 0.03
CA ALA A 30 -7.26 17.70 0.13
C ALA A 30 -8.18 18.82 -0.38
N TYR A 31 -8.17 19.97 0.32
CA TYR A 31 -8.88 21.15 -0.15
C TYR A 31 -7.99 21.99 -1.06
N TYR A 32 -8.59 22.59 -2.08
CA TYR A 32 -7.93 23.67 -2.80
C TYR A 32 -7.84 24.91 -1.89
N THR A 33 -6.68 25.56 -1.85
CA THR A 33 -6.42 26.69 -0.92
C THR A 33 -6.07 27.99 -1.62
N MET A 34 -5.09 28.00 -2.52
CA MET A 34 -4.67 29.19 -3.26
C MET A 34 -4.84 28.97 -4.75
N CYS A 35 -5.68 29.78 -5.40
CA CYS A 35 -5.91 29.71 -6.84
C CYS A 35 -5.41 30.98 -7.57
N PRO A 36 -4.12 31.08 -7.92
CA PRO A 36 -3.52 32.29 -8.50
C PRO A 36 -4.13 32.79 -9.81
N GLY A 37 -4.92 31.99 -10.55
CA GLY A 37 -5.64 32.48 -11.70
C GLY A 37 -6.11 31.42 -12.68
N THR A 38 -6.68 31.88 -13.80
CA THR A 38 -7.07 31.04 -14.95
C THR A 38 -5.96 31.04 -16.00
N GLY A 39 -5.64 29.87 -16.55
CA GLY A 39 -4.85 29.79 -17.78
C GLY A 39 -5.64 30.38 -18.97
N SER A 40 -4.96 31.13 -19.84
CA SER A 40 -5.58 31.88 -20.94
C SER A 40 -6.18 31.01 -22.04
N GLU A 41 -5.87 29.72 -22.09
CA GLU A 41 -6.26 28.85 -23.21
C GLU A 41 -7.42 27.89 -22.88
N GLU A 42 -7.70 27.56 -21.61
CA GLU A 42 -8.67 26.49 -21.28
C GLU A 42 -9.57 26.73 -20.04
N LYS A 43 -9.58 27.93 -19.43
CA LYS A 43 -10.31 28.20 -18.16
C LYS A 43 -9.93 27.23 -17.01
N LEU A 44 -8.72 26.68 -17.04
CA LEU A 44 -8.18 25.86 -15.95
C LEU A 44 -7.80 26.73 -14.76
N CYS A 45 -8.17 26.31 -13.55
CA CYS A 45 -7.77 26.93 -12.30
C CYS A 45 -6.50 26.26 -11.77
N TYR A 46 -5.41 27.00 -11.68
CA TYR A 46 -4.20 26.53 -11.00
C TYR A 46 -4.40 26.72 -9.52
N CYS A 47 -4.36 25.65 -8.73
CA CYS A 47 -4.63 25.73 -7.29
C CYS A 47 -3.69 24.83 -6.48
N SER A 48 -3.27 25.31 -5.30
CA SER A 48 -2.58 24.47 -4.31
C SER A 48 -3.56 23.60 -3.54
N LEU A 49 -3.12 22.42 -3.13
CA LEU A 49 -3.85 21.52 -2.24
C LEU A 49 -3.30 21.58 -0.81
N ASP A 50 -4.19 21.46 0.16
CA ASP A 50 -3.85 21.27 1.58
C ASP A 50 -4.56 20.00 2.08
N PRO A 51 -3.82 18.96 2.52
CA PRO A 51 -4.40 17.70 2.97
C PRO A 51 -5.23 17.89 4.25
N THR A 52 -6.34 17.17 4.33
CA THR A 52 -7.35 17.37 5.38
C THR A 52 -7.52 16.13 6.23
N PHE A 53 -7.46 14.98 5.58
CA PHE A 53 -7.74 13.70 6.18
C PHE A 53 -7.04 12.63 5.37
N PHE A 54 -6.26 11.80 6.05
CA PHE A 54 -5.47 10.76 5.43
C PHE A 54 -6.01 9.38 5.78
N ARG A 55 -5.94 8.46 4.83
CA ARG A 55 -6.22 7.04 5.02
C ARG A 55 -5.12 6.19 4.42
N CYS A 56 -4.77 5.13 5.13
CA CYS A 56 -3.87 4.10 4.61
C CYS A 56 -4.67 2.93 4.04
N TYR A 57 -4.29 2.48 2.85
CA TYR A 57 -4.73 1.21 2.26
C TYR A 57 -3.50 0.32 2.12
N VAL A 58 -3.60 -0.91 2.64
CA VAL A 58 -2.48 -1.84 2.68
C VAL A 58 -2.74 -3.01 1.75
N PHE A 59 -1.74 -3.31 0.94
CA PHE A 59 -1.70 -4.44 0.04
C PHE A 59 -0.46 -5.28 0.32
N TYR A 60 -0.54 -6.58 0.02
CA TYR A 60 0.57 -7.51 0.13
C TYR A 60 0.80 -8.19 -1.21
N PHE A 61 2.00 -8.01 -1.77
CA PHE A 61 2.47 -8.71 -2.94
C PHE A 61 3.27 -9.93 -2.51
N ASN A 62 2.83 -11.13 -2.92
CA ASN A 62 3.45 -12.39 -2.49
C ASN A 62 4.52 -12.93 -3.47
N GLY A 63 4.95 -12.13 -4.45
CA GLY A 63 5.83 -12.57 -5.53
C GLY A 63 5.11 -12.96 -6.81
N SER A 64 3.78 -13.05 -6.81
CA SER A 64 3.00 -13.40 -8.01
C SER A 64 1.67 -12.68 -8.11
N ASN A 65 1.00 -12.44 -6.98
CA ASN A 65 -0.29 -11.76 -6.89
C ASN A 65 -0.25 -10.69 -5.81
N VAL A 66 -1.21 -9.77 -5.88
CA VAL A 66 -1.47 -8.75 -4.86
C VAL A 66 -2.77 -9.09 -4.13
N ALA A 67 -2.73 -9.04 -2.81
CA ALA A 67 -3.90 -9.14 -1.95
C ALA A 67 -4.12 -7.82 -1.20
N TYR A 68 -5.38 -7.41 -1.05
CA TYR A 68 -5.79 -6.32 -0.18
C TYR A 68 -5.85 -6.79 1.27
N VAL A 69 -5.37 -5.97 2.21
CA VAL A 69 -5.32 -6.30 3.64
C VAL A 69 -6.30 -5.38 4.40
N PRO A 70 -7.60 -5.71 4.44
CA PRO A 70 -8.63 -4.80 4.93
C PRO A 70 -8.46 -4.45 6.41
N GLN A 71 -7.99 -5.38 7.24
CA GLN A 71 -7.75 -5.14 8.67
C GLN A 71 -6.67 -4.08 8.95
N LEU A 72 -5.78 -3.84 7.99
CA LEU A 72 -4.72 -2.82 8.08
C LEU A 72 -5.05 -1.56 7.26
N SER A 73 -6.24 -1.50 6.68
CA SER A 73 -6.65 -0.46 5.74
C SER A 73 -7.79 0.38 6.28
N ASN A 74 -8.06 1.52 5.63
CA ASN A 74 -9.09 2.47 6.02
C ASN A 74 -8.89 3.00 7.46
N VAL A 75 -7.62 3.14 7.83
CA VAL A 75 -7.14 3.65 9.13
C VAL A 75 -6.42 4.97 8.92
N ASP A 76 -6.43 5.83 9.94
CA ASP A 76 -5.77 7.14 9.99
C ASP A 76 -4.46 7.07 10.81
N VAL A 77 -3.78 5.92 10.71
CA VAL A 77 -2.53 5.64 11.43
C VAL A 77 -1.40 5.54 10.43
N GLU A 78 -0.20 5.94 10.82
CA GLU A 78 0.99 5.64 10.03
C GLU A 78 1.39 4.18 10.26
N ILE A 79 1.63 3.42 9.19
CA ILE A 79 2.01 2.00 9.25
C ILE A 79 3.34 1.81 8.53
N GLY A 80 4.24 1.03 9.15
CA GLY A 80 5.50 0.62 8.54
C GLY A 80 5.73 -0.87 8.70
N PHE A 81 6.48 -1.44 7.75
CA PHE A 81 6.84 -2.85 7.76
C PHE A 81 8.36 -3.02 7.68
N SER A 82 8.87 -4.10 8.25
CA SER A 82 10.22 -4.58 7.96
C SER A 82 10.23 -6.09 7.81
N HIS A 83 11.11 -6.59 6.96
CA HIS A 83 11.32 -8.02 6.79
C HIS A 83 12.68 -8.39 7.39
N SER A 84 12.68 -9.29 8.38
CA SER A 84 13.92 -9.83 8.95
C SER A 84 13.75 -11.29 9.36
N ASN A 85 14.79 -12.10 9.13
CA ASN A 85 14.86 -13.51 9.53
C ASN A 85 13.62 -14.33 9.07
N SER A 86 13.16 -14.11 7.83
CA SER A 86 11.98 -14.79 7.25
C SER A 86 10.64 -14.45 7.93
N SER A 87 10.60 -13.37 8.71
CA SER A 87 9.39 -12.88 9.38
C SER A 87 9.13 -11.43 9.02
N TRP A 88 7.87 -11.09 8.80
CA TRP A 88 7.45 -9.70 8.69
C TRP A 88 7.23 -9.13 10.07
N ARG A 89 7.64 -7.88 10.23
CA ARG A 89 7.34 -7.06 11.41
C ARG A 89 6.56 -5.85 10.94
N MET A 90 5.54 -5.50 11.68
CA MET A 90 4.73 -4.32 11.41
C MET A 90 4.67 -3.47 12.67
N ALA A 91 4.83 -2.17 12.51
CA ALA A 91 4.55 -1.19 13.54
C ALA A 91 3.54 -0.19 13.00
N TYR A 92 2.67 0.32 13.87
CA TYR A 92 1.85 1.49 13.55
C TYR A 92 1.94 2.54 14.66
N MET A 93 1.79 3.81 14.31
CA MET A 93 1.81 4.92 15.26
C MET A 93 0.78 5.98 14.87
N PHE A 94 0.27 6.70 15.87
CA PHE A 94 -0.69 7.81 15.74
C PHE A 94 -2.05 7.38 15.13
N GLY A 95 -3.07 8.24 15.19
CA GLY A 95 -4.42 7.98 14.63
C GLY A 95 -5.52 7.69 15.65
N GLU A 96 -6.76 8.03 15.29
CA GLU A 96 -7.98 7.78 16.07
C GLU A 96 -8.51 6.36 15.86
N ILE A 97 -8.26 5.78 14.68
CA ILE A 97 -8.76 4.49 14.20
C ILE A 97 -7.60 3.49 14.05
N LYS A 98 -7.43 2.60 15.02
CA LYS A 98 -6.41 1.55 14.98
C LYS A 98 -6.73 0.45 13.95
N PRO A 99 -5.71 -0.29 13.46
CA PRO A 99 -5.91 -1.49 12.66
C PRO A 99 -6.81 -2.52 13.38
N GLY A 100 -7.70 -3.15 12.62
CA GLY A 100 -8.64 -4.17 13.08
C GLY A 100 -8.00 -5.55 13.29
N LEU A 101 -6.83 -5.60 13.94
CA LEU A 101 -6.12 -6.85 14.21
C LEU A 101 -6.64 -7.56 15.48
N PRO A 102 -6.52 -8.90 15.54
CA PRO A 102 -6.79 -9.65 16.76
C PRO A 102 -5.94 -9.15 17.94
N GLU A 103 -6.56 -8.92 19.10
CA GLU A 103 -5.90 -8.42 20.33
C GLU A 103 -5.22 -7.04 20.22
N ALA A 104 -5.65 -6.18 19.28
CA ALA A 104 -5.01 -4.89 19.00
C ALA A 104 -5.05 -3.83 20.11
N ASN A 105 -5.68 -4.11 21.25
CA ASN A 105 -6.01 -3.08 22.23
C ASN A 105 -4.80 -2.50 22.98
N GLU A 106 -3.66 -3.21 23.04
CA GLU A 106 -2.48 -2.78 23.82
C GLU A 106 -1.14 -2.84 23.09
N SER A 107 -1.11 -3.40 21.87
CA SER A 107 0.11 -3.59 21.09
C SER A 107 0.08 -2.73 19.83
N ASN A 108 1.17 -2.06 19.50
CA ASN A 108 1.35 -1.39 18.20
C ASN A 108 2.45 -2.04 17.35
N TYR A 109 2.99 -3.19 17.79
CA TYR A 109 4.10 -3.88 17.16
C TYR A 109 3.83 -5.38 17.04
N TYR A 110 3.91 -5.91 15.82
CA TYR A 110 3.45 -7.25 15.48
C TYR A 110 4.47 -8.00 14.65
N GLU A 111 4.48 -9.31 14.83
CA GLU A 111 4.98 -10.25 13.84
C GLU A 111 3.84 -10.65 12.93
N ILE A 112 4.10 -10.66 11.63
CA ILE A 112 3.15 -11.07 10.61
C ILE A 112 3.72 -12.26 9.87
N HIS A 113 2.88 -13.26 9.65
CA HIS A 113 3.18 -14.42 8.83
C HIS A 113 2.17 -14.47 7.67
N PRO A 114 2.41 -13.75 6.56
CA PRO A 114 1.47 -13.70 5.45
C PRO A 114 1.16 -15.10 4.87
N GLY A 115 2.16 -15.96 4.75
CA GLY A 115 1.97 -17.34 4.27
C GLY A 115 1.15 -18.24 5.22
N LYS A 116 0.97 -17.84 6.48
CA LYS A 116 0.09 -18.53 7.45
C LYS A 116 -1.19 -17.73 7.75
N ALA A 117 -1.38 -16.57 7.10
CA ALA A 117 -2.47 -15.64 7.37
C ALA A 117 -2.67 -15.36 8.88
N CYS A 118 -1.56 -15.16 9.62
CA CYS A 118 -1.63 -14.92 11.05
C CYS A 118 -0.70 -13.82 11.54
N VAL A 119 -1.05 -13.23 12.68
CA VAL A 119 -0.27 -12.23 13.40
C VAL A 119 -0.03 -12.62 14.85
N ARG A 120 1.07 -12.12 15.41
CA ARG A 120 1.43 -12.28 16.82
C ARG A 120 1.85 -10.94 17.41
N PRO A 121 1.21 -10.46 18.49
CA PRO A 121 1.62 -9.22 19.14
C PRO A 121 3.01 -9.38 19.78
N LEU A 122 3.82 -8.33 19.69
CA LEU A 122 5.18 -8.27 20.24
C LEU A 122 5.32 -7.20 21.33
N GLY A 123 4.26 -6.47 21.63
CA GLY A 123 4.25 -5.36 22.60
C GLY A 123 4.19 -4.01 21.89
N ASN A 124 4.98 -3.05 22.37
CA ASN A 124 4.96 -1.68 21.84
C ASN A 124 6.33 -1.23 21.32
N LEU A 125 6.31 -0.46 20.23
CA LEU A 125 7.46 0.15 19.59
C LEU A 125 7.21 1.65 19.42
N SER A 126 8.22 2.46 19.70
CA SER A 126 8.12 3.94 19.67
C SER A 126 8.57 4.56 18.35
N TYR A 127 8.80 3.75 17.32
CA TYR A 127 9.22 4.22 16.01
C TYR A 127 8.57 3.39 14.91
N LEU A 128 8.55 3.95 13.70
CA LEU A 128 8.08 3.30 12.49
C LEU A 128 9.23 2.86 11.59
N PHE A 129 9.02 1.75 10.92
CA PHE A 129 9.90 1.31 9.85
C PHE A 129 9.78 2.26 8.66
N ARG A 130 10.93 2.61 8.07
CA ARG A 130 10.97 3.51 6.92
C ARG A 130 10.67 2.75 5.63
N PRO A 131 9.89 3.34 4.71
CA PRO A 131 9.67 2.75 3.41
C PRO A 131 10.97 2.74 2.61
N TYR A 132 11.04 1.85 1.62
CA TYR A 132 12.10 1.88 0.64
C TYR A 132 11.81 2.99 -0.37
N HIS A 133 12.78 3.88 -0.60
CA HIS A 133 12.61 5.02 -1.51
C HIS A 133 12.46 4.63 -2.99
N GLY A 134 12.83 3.40 -3.33
CA GLY A 134 12.81 2.91 -4.70
C GLY A 134 13.99 3.44 -5.52
N ILE A 135 14.36 2.69 -6.53
CA ILE A 135 15.36 3.07 -7.53
C ILE A 135 14.65 3.83 -8.64
N PRO A 136 15.12 5.01 -9.01
CA PRO A 136 14.51 5.78 -10.10
C PRO A 136 14.58 5.02 -11.42
N GLY A 137 13.47 5.01 -12.16
CA GLY A 137 13.47 4.59 -13.56
C GLY A 137 14.13 5.63 -14.45
N ARG A 138 14.72 5.17 -15.55
CA ARG A 138 15.27 6.03 -16.59
C ARG A 138 14.77 5.56 -17.95
N VAL A 139 14.26 6.48 -18.74
CA VAL A 139 13.91 6.19 -20.14
C VAL A 139 15.17 6.12 -20.99
N GLU A 140 15.39 4.99 -21.66
CA GLU A 140 16.44 4.78 -22.65
C GLU A 140 15.81 4.22 -23.94
N GLY A 141 15.67 5.09 -24.94
CA GLY A 141 15.00 4.73 -26.20
C GLY A 141 13.52 4.42 -25.98
N ASP A 142 13.12 3.19 -26.31
CA ASP A 142 11.77 2.63 -26.15
C ASP A 142 11.62 1.75 -24.90
N THR A 143 12.55 1.84 -23.95
CA THR A 143 12.52 1.08 -22.70
C THR A 143 12.61 1.99 -21.47
N LEU A 144 11.92 1.57 -20.40
CA LEU A 144 12.12 2.06 -19.03
C LEU A 144 13.12 1.14 -18.33
N VAL A 145 14.25 1.70 -17.90
CA VAL A 145 15.36 0.96 -17.31
C VAL A 145 15.43 1.20 -15.82
N PHE A 146 15.53 0.12 -15.05
CA PHE A 146 15.85 0.14 -13.62
C PHE A 146 17.15 -0.62 -13.40
N SER A 147 18.10 -0.02 -12.67
CA SER A 147 19.37 -0.68 -12.35
C SER A 147 19.82 -0.36 -10.93
N ASN A 148 20.21 -1.40 -10.18
CA ASN A 148 20.75 -1.28 -8.83
C ASN A 148 22.28 -1.50 -8.76
N GLY A 149 22.95 -1.56 -9.93
CA GLY A 149 24.37 -1.87 -10.08
C GLY A 149 24.69 -3.37 -10.16
N SER A 150 23.84 -4.24 -9.59
CA SER A 150 23.99 -5.71 -9.67
C SER A 150 23.07 -6.35 -10.71
N GLN A 151 21.86 -5.81 -10.84
CA GLN A 151 20.80 -6.28 -11.72
C GLN A 151 20.25 -5.10 -12.50
N THR A 152 19.77 -5.38 -13.72
CA THR A 152 19.14 -4.39 -14.58
C THR A 152 17.92 -5.00 -15.25
N TYR A 153 16.78 -4.32 -15.13
CA TYR A 153 15.53 -4.65 -15.80
C TYR A 153 15.21 -3.58 -16.84
N ARG A 154 14.79 -4.03 -18.03
CA ARG A 154 14.40 -3.16 -19.14
C ARG A 154 12.97 -3.49 -19.53
N VAL A 155 12.05 -2.59 -19.20
CA VAL A 155 10.63 -2.77 -19.48
C VAL A 155 10.30 -2.04 -20.79
N PRO A 156 9.81 -2.72 -21.83
CA PRO A 156 9.36 -2.04 -23.05
C PRO A 156 8.25 -1.04 -22.74
N LEU A 157 8.39 0.21 -23.20
CA LEU A 157 7.39 1.26 -22.96
C LEU A 157 6.04 0.93 -23.59
N GLU A 158 6.02 0.10 -24.64
CA GLU A 158 4.78 -0.37 -25.24
C GLU A 158 3.89 -1.18 -24.28
N ASN A 159 4.49 -1.92 -23.34
CA ASN A 159 3.76 -2.68 -22.33
C ASN A 159 3.11 -1.76 -21.28
N LEU A 160 3.56 -0.51 -21.19
CA LEU A 160 3.04 0.50 -20.27
C LEU A 160 1.96 1.38 -20.92
N LYS A 161 1.76 1.25 -22.24
CA LYS A 161 0.72 2.00 -22.97
C LYS A 161 -0.66 1.62 -22.43
N GLY A 162 -1.39 2.63 -21.94
CA GLY A 162 -2.73 2.47 -21.38
C GLY A 162 -2.79 2.50 -19.85
N TYR A 163 -1.66 2.41 -19.15
CA TYR A 163 -1.60 2.53 -17.69
C TYR A 163 -0.97 3.84 -17.22
N VAL A 164 -0.06 4.36 -18.02
CA VAL A 164 0.62 5.63 -17.76
C VAL A 164 -0.37 6.77 -17.95
N LEU A 165 -0.60 7.56 -16.89
CA LEU A 165 -1.48 8.73 -16.91
C LEU A 165 -0.81 9.88 -17.66
N LEU A 166 0.50 10.04 -17.46
CA LEU A 166 1.30 11.10 -18.05
C LEU A 166 2.61 10.62 -18.62
N LYS A 167 3.06 11.31 -19.67
CA LYS A 167 4.42 11.11 -20.17
C LYS A 167 5.49 11.41 -19.12
N SER A 168 5.25 12.33 -18.18
CA SER A 168 6.15 12.61 -17.06
C SER A 168 6.21 11.47 -16.02
N ASP A 169 5.22 10.58 -15.97
CA ASP A 169 5.25 9.43 -15.05
C ASP A 169 6.42 8.51 -15.36
N TYR A 170 6.85 8.44 -16.62
CA TYR A 170 8.01 7.64 -17.01
C TYR A 170 9.28 8.02 -16.23
N ASP A 171 9.45 9.31 -15.93
CA ASP A 171 10.59 9.82 -15.15
C ASP A 171 10.37 9.70 -13.63
N ASN A 172 9.11 9.50 -13.21
CA ASN A 172 8.71 9.41 -11.80
C ASN A 172 8.65 7.98 -11.28
N PHE A 173 8.66 6.96 -12.16
CA PHE A 173 8.66 5.56 -11.70
C PHE A 173 9.78 5.28 -10.70
N ARG A 174 9.43 4.48 -9.71
CA ARG A 174 10.31 3.94 -8.68
C ARG A 174 10.19 2.42 -8.67
N ALA A 175 11.33 1.76 -8.50
CA ALA A 175 11.45 0.31 -8.54
C ALA A 175 12.04 -0.26 -7.27
N VAL A 176 11.57 -1.44 -6.91
CA VAL A 176 12.07 -2.25 -5.80
C VAL A 176 12.47 -3.60 -6.35
N PHE A 177 13.74 -3.95 -6.17
CA PHE A 177 14.30 -5.20 -6.65
C PHE A 177 13.97 -6.31 -5.67
N LEU A 178 13.26 -7.33 -6.16
CA LEU A 178 12.96 -8.56 -5.46
C LEU A 178 13.79 -9.69 -6.10
N LYS A 179 13.86 -10.84 -5.43
CA LYS A 179 14.64 -12.00 -5.88
C LYS A 179 14.35 -12.41 -7.32
N ASN A 180 13.07 -12.35 -7.72
CA ASN A 180 12.58 -12.88 -8.99
C ASN A 180 12.11 -11.80 -9.96
N GLY A 181 12.40 -10.52 -9.71
CA GLY A 181 11.88 -9.45 -10.56
C GLY A 181 11.98 -8.06 -9.95
N VAL A 182 11.40 -7.10 -10.63
CA VAL A 182 11.27 -5.72 -10.17
C VAL A 182 9.81 -5.36 -9.99
N LEU A 183 9.47 -4.90 -8.79
CA LEU A 183 8.18 -4.28 -8.49
C LEU A 183 8.32 -2.78 -8.70
N PHE A 184 7.51 -2.15 -9.53
CA PHE A 184 7.62 -0.72 -9.81
C PHE A 184 6.26 -0.02 -9.88
N TYR A 185 6.28 1.27 -9.60
CA TYR A 185 5.10 2.10 -9.40
C TYR A 185 5.47 3.59 -9.52
N VAL A 186 4.48 4.45 -9.72
CA VAL A 186 4.68 5.89 -9.55
C VAL A 186 4.43 6.21 -8.06
N PRO A 187 5.38 6.85 -7.36
CA PRO A 187 5.34 6.98 -5.91
C PRO A 187 4.34 8.02 -5.41
N PHE A 188 3.89 8.92 -6.27
CA PHE A 188 3.10 10.08 -5.88
C PHE A 188 2.20 10.51 -7.03
N TYR A 189 0.93 10.76 -6.72
CA TYR A 189 -0.02 11.39 -7.62
C TYR A 189 -0.79 12.46 -6.87
N GLU A 190 -1.13 13.53 -7.58
CA GLU A 190 -1.90 14.63 -7.05
C GLU A 190 -2.95 15.05 -8.07
N GLY A 191 -4.18 15.28 -7.60
CA GLY A 191 -5.29 15.80 -8.41
C GLY A 191 -5.16 17.30 -8.73
N THR A 192 -4.00 17.76 -9.19
CA THR A 192 -3.75 19.15 -9.60
C THR A 192 -3.47 19.26 -11.09
N THR A 193 -3.69 20.44 -11.66
CA THR A 193 -3.39 20.74 -13.07
C THR A 193 -1.90 20.62 -13.39
N ASP A 194 -1.03 20.91 -12.41
CA ASP A 194 0.43 20.88 -12.58
C ASP A 194 1.01 19.46 -12.56
N TYR A 195 0.30 18.52 -11.92
CA TYR A 195 0.58 17.08 -11.96
C TYR A 195 -0.18 16.37 -13.08
N GLY A 196 -0.52 17.11 -14.15
CA GLY A 196 -0.98 16.56 -15.41
C GLY A 196 -2.11 15.54 -15.25
N TYR A 197 -3.19 15.94 -14.60
CA TYR A 197 -4.47 15.32 -14.87
C TYR A 197 -5.15 16.07 -16.03
N PRO A 198 -4.75 15.86 -17.31
CA PRO A 198 -5.30 16.61 -18.44
C PRO A 198 -6.79 16.36 -18.66
N ASN A 199 -7.32 15.29 -18.06
CA ASN A 199 -8.75 14.98 -18.11
C ASN A 199 -9.53 15.58 -16.93
N VAL A 200 -8.85 16.04 -15.88
CA VAL A 200 -9.51 16.65 -14.73
C VAL A 200 -9.66 18.12 -15.00
N ILE A 201 -10.88 18.50 -15.39
CA ILE A 201 -11.22 19.89 -15.54
C ILE A 201 -11.59 20.44 -14.17
N ILE A 202 -10.79 21.37 -13.66
CA ILE A 202 -11.11 22.10 -12.43
C ILE A 202 -12.06 23.25 -12.83
N HIS A 203 -13.36 22.98 -12.84
CA HIS A 203 -14.37 23.99 -13.18
C HIS A 203 -14.87 24.71 -11.93
N GLY A 204 -14.50 25.99 -11.80
CA GLY A 204 -15.22 26.90 -10.93
C GLY A 204 -16.54 27.32 -11.58
N ARG A 205 -17.68 27.13 -10.90
CA ARG A 205 -18.97 27.71 -11.32
C ARG A 205 -18.91 29.25 -11.25
N GLY A 206 -18.29 29.88 -12.25
CA GLY A 206 -18.24 31.34 -12.44
C GLY A 206 -16.91 32.01 -12.10
N ASN A 207 -16.08 31.46 -11.20
CA ASN A 207 -14.72 31.93 -10.89
C ASN A 207 -13.84 30.79 -10.30
N CYS A 208 -12.52 30.92 -10.35
CA CYS A 208 -11.57 30.01 -9.66
C CYS A 208 -11.54 30.24 -8.14
N SER A 209 -12.70 30.34 -7.51
CA SER A 209 -12.81 30.31 -6.05
C SER A 209 -12.59 28.87 -5.58
N PRO A 210 -11.71 28.64 -4.59
CA PRO A 210 -11.44 27.30 -4.06
C PRO A 210 -12.70 26.55 -3.61
N ASP A 211 -13.73 27.27 -3.15
CA ASP A 211 -15.01 26.73 -2.68
C ASP A 211 -15.89 26.14 -3.80
N ASN A 212 -15.52 26.35 -5.07
CA ASN A 212 -16.30 25.94 -6.24
C ASN A 212 -15.57 24.91 -7.12
N LEU A 213 -14.47 24.33 -6.63
CA LEU A 213 -13.63 23.44 -7.42
C LEU A 213 -13.94 21.98 -7.14
N MET A 214 -14.01 21.20 -8.22
CA MET A 214 -14.17 19.75 -8.18
C MET A 214 -13.29 19.11 -9.25
N VAL A 215 -12.89 17.86 -9.01
CA VAL A 215 -12.22 17.03 -10.00
C VAL A 215 -13.27 16.48 -10.96
N GLU A 216 -13.25 16.88 -12.24
CA GLU A 216 -14.14 16.34 -13.29
C GLU A 216 -13.53 15.14 -14.04
N ASN A 217 -14.37 14.41 -14.78
CA ASN A 217 -14.01 13.20 -15.56
C ASN A 217 -13.23 12.14 -14.77
N VAL A 218 -13.55 11.98 -13.48
CA VAL A 218 -12.95 10.96 -12.61
C VAL A 218 -13.12 9.55 -13.18
N ASP A 219 -14.22 9.31 -13.86
CA ASP A 219 -14.56 8.07 -14.58
C ASP A 219 -13.58 7.73 -15.73
N LYS A 220 -12.84 8.71 -16.23
CA LYS A 220 -11.84 8.54 -17.31
C LYS A 220 -10.42 8.34 -16.79
N LEU A 221 -10.20 8.38 -15.48
CA LEU A 221 -8.88 8.20 -14.90
C LEU A 221 -8.52 6.72 -14.93
N ASN A 222 -7.31 6.41 -15.43
CA ASN A 222 -6.81 5.05 -15.30
C ASN A 222 -6.65 4.72 -13.81
N PRO A 223 -6.88 3.47 -13.41
CA PRO A 223 -6.58 3.02 -12.06
C PRO A 223 -5.13 3.30 -11.69
N ILE A 224 -4.88 3.44 -10.39
CA ILE A 224 -3.51 3.44 -9.87
C ILE A 224 -3.00 2.01 -9.89
N VAL A 225 -1.90 1.78 -10.61
CA VAL A 225 -1.41 0.44 -10.93
C VAL A 225 -0.03 0.19 -10.31
N LEU A 226 0.12 -1.00 -9.73
CA LEU A 226 1.40 -1.58 -9.36
C LEU A 226 1.85 -2.55 -10.46
N PHE A 227 3.13 -2.53 -10.79
CA PHE A 227 3.69 -3.35 -11.87
C PHE A 227 4.72 -4.32 -11.31
N PHE A 228 4.77 -5.54 -11.85
CA PHE A 228 5.84 -6.49 -11.59
C PHE A 228 6.39 -7.02 -12.91
N TYR A 229 7.71 -6.93 -13.09
CA TYR A 229 8.40 -7.44 -14.27
C TYR A 229 9.47 -8.44 -13.84
N ASP A 230 9.35 -9.69 -14.28
CA ASP A 230 10.28 -10.77 -13.91
C ASP A 230 11.54 -10.83 -14.79
N GLY A 231 11.56 -10.07 -15.88
CA GLY A 231 12.61 -10.10 -16.90
C GLY A 231 12.06 -10.41 -18.29
N ASP A 232 10.91 -11.09 -18.35
CA ASP A 232 10.27 -11.56 -19.57
C ASP A 232 8.82 -11.03 -19.69
N GLU A 233 8.02 -11.13 -18.61
CA GLU A 233 6.60 -10.77 -18.59
C GLU A 233 6.31 -9.59 -17.65
N LEU A 234 5.49 -8.64 -18.12
CA LEU A 234 4.95 -7.58 -17.29
C LEU A 234 3.57 -7.96 -16.76
N LYS A 235 3.44 -8.02 -15.44
CA LYS A 235 2.17 -8.16 -14.72
C LYS A 235 1.73 -6.81 -14.19
N THR A 236 0.45 -6.51 -14.32
CA THR A 236 -0.18 -5.28 -13.84
C THR A 236 -1.22 -5.59 -12.77
N PHE A 237 -1.21 -4.80 -11.71
CA PHE A 237 -2.13 -4.93 -10.58
C PHE A 237 -2.81 -3.58 -10.32
N PRO A 238 -4.01 -3.35 -10.87
CA PRO A 238 -4.82 -2.18 -10.53
C PRO A 238 -5.17 -2.23 -9.04
N LEU A 239 -4.61 -1.32 -8.25
CA LEU A 239 -4.82 -1.31 -6.80
C LEU A 239 -6.17 -0.72 -6.45
N TYR A 240 -6.44 0.49 -6.98
CA TYR A 240 -7.69 1.21 -6.80
C TYR A 240 -7.94 2.15 -7.97
N ARG A 241 -9.20 2.53 -8.17
CA ARG A 241 -9.58 3.69 -8.99
C ARG A 241 -10.13 4.79 -8.10
N ILE A 242 -10.08 6.02 -8.59
CA ILE A 242 -10.67 7.17 -7.92
C ILE A 242 -12.12 7.29 -8.42
N THR A 243 -13.08 7.55 -7.54
CA THR A 243 -14.51 7.60 -7.90
C THR A 243 -15.34 8.51 -6.99
N TYR A 244 -16.52 8.91 -7.49
CA TYR A 244 -17.64 9.51 -6.74
C TYR A 244 -18.85 8.56 -6.63
N ASP A 245 -18.81 7.34 -7.19
CA ASP A 245 -20.00 6.55 -7.54
C ASP A 245 -21.04 6.38 -6.41
N ASP A 246 -20.64 6.39 -5.13
CA ASP A 246 -21.59 6.42 -4.00
C ASP A 246 -21.19 7.42 -2.89
N SER A 247 -20.57 8.53 -3.25
CA SER A 247 -20.10 9.53 -2.30
C SER A 247 -20.16 10.94 -2.90
N PRO A 248 -20.61 11.96 -2.14
CA PRO A 248 -20.40 13.34 -2.56
C PRO A 248 -18.90 13.67 -2.66
N ASP A 249 -18.08 12.93 -1.90
CA ASP A 249 -16.66 13.17 -1.76
C ASP A 249 -15.82 12.17 -2.57
N LEU A 250 -14.64 12.60 -3.05
CA LEU A 250 -13.69 11.70 -3.72
C LEU A 250 -13.25 10.57 -2.81
N ARG A 251 -13.26 9.34 -3.34
CA ARG A 251 -12.75 8.17 -2.61
C ARG A 251 -12.01 7.20 -3.52
N PRO A 252 -11.04 6.46 -2.97
CA PRO A 252 -10.46 5.33 -3.67
C PRO A 252 -11.39 4.11 -3.55
N GLU A 253 -11.66 3.47 -4.67
CA GLU A 253 -12.33 2.17 -4.74
C GLU A 253 -11.28 1.10 -5.05
N VAL A 254 -11.07 0.19 -4.09
CA VAL A 254 -10.12 -0.92 -4.22
C VAL A 254 -10.58 -1.89 -5.31
N LEU A 255 -9.68 -2.20 -6.25
CA LEU A 255 -9.95 -3.09 -7.39
C LEU A 255 -9.38 -4.51 -7.21
N ILE A 256 -8.59 -4.72 -6.16
CA ILE A 256 -8.02 -6.03 -5.83
C ILE A 256 -9.09 -6.90 -5.16
N ASN A 257 -9.47 -7.99 -5.84
CA ASN A 257 -10.49 -8.93 -5.35
C ASN A 257 -9.96 -9.94 -4.32
N MET A 258 -8.65 -10.19 -4.28
CA MET A 258 -8.05 -11.10 -3.33
C MET A 258 -7.84 -10.38 -1.99
N THR A 259 -8.40 -10.90 -0.91
CA THR A 259 -8.15 -10.37 0.44
C THR A 259 -7.21 -11.27 1.23
N LEU A 260 -6.43 -10.66 2.11
CA LEU A 260 -5.62 -11.33 3.11
C LEU A 260 -6.06 -10.83 4.48
N ASP A 261 -6.73 -11.70 5.22
CA ASP A 261 -7.13 -11.46 6.60
C ASP A 261 -6.24 -12.25 7.54
N PHE A 262 -5.93 -11.64 8.68
CA PHE A 262 -5.08 -12.22 9.70
C PHE A 262 -5.88 -12.71 10.90
N SER A 263 -5.59 -13.93 11.33
CA SER A 263 -5.96 -14.46 12.63
C SER A 263 -4.82 -14.32 13.64
N GLN A 264 -5.08 -14.62 14.92
CA GLN A 264 -3.99 -14.84 15.86
C GLN A 264 -3.24 -16.12 15.47
N CYS A 265 -1.92 -16.11 15.51
CA CYS A 265 -1.16 -17.34 15.29
C CYS A 265 -1.44 -18.35 16.41
N GLU A 266 -1.75 -19.60 16.04
CA GLU A 266 -1.86 -20.69 17.01
C GLU A 266 -0.53 -20.80 17.78
N ARG A 267 -0.60 -20.84 19.11
CA ARG A 267 0.55 -21.28 19.89
C ARG A 267 0.77 -22.73 19.50
N GLU A 268 1.87 -23.04 18.81
CA GLU A 268 2.35 -24.41 18.72
C GLU A 268 2.52 -24.91 20.16
N ILE A 269 1.51 -25.62 20.67
CA ILE A 269 1.65 -26.40 21.88
C ILE A 269 2.72 -27.41 21.49
N CYS A 270 3.92 -27.29 22.05
CA CYS A 270 5.01 -28.25 21.85
C CYS A 270 4.53 -29.65 22.28
N GLY A 271 3.85 -30.35 21.36
CA GLY A 271 3.18 -31.62 21.60
C GLY A 271 4.17 -32.71 22.00
N ASN A 272 5.43 -32.56 21.61
CA ASN A 272 6.49 -33.48 21.99
C ASN A 272 6.85 -33.38 23.48
N GLY A 273 6.70 -32.21 24.12
CA GLY A 273 6.96 -32.04 25.56
C GLY A 273 5.87 -32.67 26.42
N ILE A 274 4.60 -32.50 26.03
CA ILE A 274 3.46 -33.08 26.74
C ILE A 274 3.42 -34.60 26.55
N ILE A 275 3.73 -35.13 25.37
CA ILE A 275 3.83 -36.58 25.14
C ILE A 275 4.99 -37.19 25.95
N LEU A 276 6.14 -36.51 26.07
CA LEU A 276 7.24 -36.97 26.93
C LEU A 276 6.86 -36.96 28.41
N VAL A 277 6.17 -35.92 28.89
CA VAL A 277 5.72 -35.83 30.29
C VAL A 277 4.64 -36.88 30.60
N ILE A 278 3.68 -37.11 29.69
CA ILE A 278 2.67 -38.18 29.85
C ILE A 278 3.34 -39.57 29.81
N SER A 279 4.32 -39.77 28.93
CA SER A 279 5.07 -41.03 28.83
C SER A 279 5.92 -41.29 30.08
N LEU A 280 6.55 -40.26 30.64
CA LEU A 280 7.32 -40.34 31.89
C LEU A 280 6.42 -40.61 33.11
N LEU A 281 5.23 -39.99 33.17
CA LEU A 281 4.25 -40.27 34.22
C LEU A 281 3.71 -41.70 34.14
N ALA A 282 3.44 -42.21 32.94
CA ALA A 282 3.04 -43.61 32.73
C ALA A 282 4.17 -44.59 33.15
N PHE A 283 5.43 -44.29 32.81
CA PHE A 283 6.57 -45.12 33.21
C PHE A 283 6.80 -45.12 34.73
N ALA A 284 6.67 -43.96 35.38
CA ALA A 284 6.78 -43.83 36.83
C ALA A 284 5.65 -44.58 37.56
N PHE A 285 4.44 -44.58 37.01
CA PHE A 285 3.31 -45.33 37.56
C PHE A 285 3.53 -46.85 37.46
N VAL A 286 4.00 -47.35 36.31
CA VAL A 286 4.34 -48.77 36.14
C VAL A 286 5.44 -49.21 37.11
N LEU A 287 6.51 -48.42 37.27
CA LEU A 287 7.60 -48.68 38.23
C LEU A 287 7.14 -48.66 39.69
N TRP A 288 6.12 -47.85 40.03
CA TRP A 288 5.55 -47.81 41.37
C TRP A 288 4.69 -49.04 41.67
N THR A 289 3.91 -49.50 40.69
CA THR A 289 3.07 -50.70 40.85
C THR A 289 3.87 -52.00 40.91
N SER A 290 5.01 -52.10 40.22
CA SER A 290 5.86 -53.31 40.25
C SER A 290 6.65 -53.49 41.55
N ARG A 291 6.82 -52.44 42.36
CA ARG A 291 7.48 -52.50 43.68
C ARG A 291 6.56 -52.93 44.83
N ARG A 292 5.26 -53.11 44.57
CA ARG A 292 4.25 -53.47 45.60
C ARG A 292 3.78 -54.92 45.52
N HIS A 293 4.40 -55.75 44.67
CA HIS A 293 4.19 -57.20 44.63
C HIS A 293 5.41 -57.95 45.15
#